data_AF-A0A7V5SRI6-F1
#
_entry.id   AF-A0A7V5SRI6-F1
#
_cell.length_a   1.000
_cell.length_b   1.000
_cell.length_c   1.000
_cell.angle_alpha   90.00
_cell.angle_beta   90.00
_cell.angle_gamma   90.00
#
_symmetry.space_group_name_H-M   'P 1'
#
loop_
_entity.id
_entity.type
_entity.pdbx_description
1 polymer ?
#
loop_
_entity_poly.entity_id
_entity_poly.type
_entity_poly.pdbx_seq_one_letter_code
_entity_poly.pdbx_strand_id
1 'polypeptide(L)'
;MSAIDGFAKEAFNTELESFTLSSYTIVAISQSLLEPGSYQDKNAPTHRLMMFSIIDKITEEKVVKKLMNEALNQFLNRYSTIDILSREPKYFAKFADRFDKIFSDLILKTEHRFESIL
;
A
#
# COMPACT_ATOMS: atom_id res chain seq x y z
N MET A 1 13.09 11.66 9.40
CA MET A 1 13.41 10.40 8.69
C MET A 1 13.58 9.21 9.65
N SER A 2 14.24 9.37 10.81
CA SER A 2 14.39 8.29 11.82
C SER A 2 13.08 7.63 12.29
N ALA A 3 11.98 8.38 12.39
CA ALA A 3 10.68 7.82 12.75
C ALA A 3 10.08 6.92 11.65
N ILE A 4 10.35 7.21 10.37
CA ILE A 4 9.88 6.41 9.24
C ILE A 4 10.73 5.14 9.12
N ASP A 5 12.05 5.23 9.33
CA ASP A 5 12.94 4.05 9.34
C ASP A 5 12.68 3.14 10.54
N GLY A 6 12.35 3.71 11.70
CA GLY A 6 11.90 2.97 12.88
C GLY A 6 10.56 2.28 12.65
N PHE A 7 9.57 3.00 12.10
CA PHE A 7 8.28 2.46 11.70
C PHE A 7 8.41 1.35 10.67
N ALA A 8 9.22 1.57 9.63
CA ALA A 8 9.55 0.56 8.65
C ALA A 8 10.02 -0.71 9.36
N LYS A 9 11.07 -0.64 10.18
CA LYS A 9 11.59 -1.81 10.90
C LYS A 9 10.54 -2.51 11.78
N GLU A 10 9.68 -1.77 12.48
CA GLU A 10 8.61 -2.33 13.31
C GLU A 10 7.48 -2.95 12.46
N ALA A 11 7.04 -2.29 11.38
CA ALA A 11 6.02 -2.80 10.47
C ALA A 11 6.54 -3.98 9.62
N PHE A 12 7.83 -4.01 9.28
CA PHE A 12 8.47 -5.13 8.59
C PHE A 12 8.57 -6.37 9.50
N ASN A 13 8.57 -6.22 10.83
CA ASN A 13 8.64 -7.32 11.80
C ASN A 13 7.31 -7.61 12.53
N THR A 14 6.28 -6.77 12.41
CA THR A 14 5.02 -6.89 13.17
C THR A 14 3.79 -6.47 12.35
N GLU A 15 2.60 -7.01 12.63
CA GLU A 15 1.33 -6.58 12.01
C GLU A 15 0.90 -5.22 12.56
N LEU A 16 1.37 -4.13 11.94
CA LEU A 16 1.04 -2.76 12.33
C LEU A 16 0.09 -2.16 11.29
N GLU A 17 -1.19 -2.02 11.64
CA GLU A 17 -2.24 -1.59 10.72
C GLU A 17 -2.29 -0.07 10.47
N SER A 18 -1.94 0.74 11.48
CA SER A 18 -1.81 2.20 11.35
C SER A 18 -1.06 2.85 12.53
N PHE A 19 -0.42 4.00 12.30
CA PHE A 19 0.22 4.83 13.34
C PHE A 19 0.06 6.33 13.04
N THR A 20 -0.14 7.15 14.07
CA THR A 20 -0.41 8.60 13.93
C THR A 20 0.77 9.46 14.40
N LEU A 21 1.27 10.34 13.52
CA LEU A 21 2.30 11.36 13.78
C LEU A 21 1.69 12.76 13.70
N SER A 22 1.32 13.34 14.84
CA SER A 22 0.83 14.71 15.04
C SER A 22 -0.33 15.15 14.12
N SER A 23 -0.06 15.43 12.85
CA SER A 23 -1.03 15.86 11.82
C SER A 23 -1.35 14.78 10.77
N TYR A 24 -0.54 13.73 10.70
CA TYR A 24 -0.61 12.69 9.68
C TYR A 24 -0.80 11.31 10.30
N THR A 25 -1.46 10.42 9.58
CA THR A 25 -1.60 9.00 9.90
C THR A 25 -0.95 8.19 8.79
N ILE A 26 -0.09 7.25 9.16
CA ILE A 26 0.43 6.23 8.26
C ILE A 26 -0.51 5.04 8.33
N VAL A 27 -1.03 4.64 7.19
CA VAL A 27 -1.93 3.50 7.01
C VAL A 27 -1.16 2.43 6.24
N ALA A 28 -1.13 1.20 6.73
CA ALA A 28 -0.44 0.09 6.07
C ALA A 28 -1.37 -1.10 5.88
N ILE A 29 -1.21 -1.78 4.75
CA ILE A 29 -1.79 -3.10 4.50
C ILE A 29 -0.69 -4.04 4.02
N SER A 30 -0.85 -5.33 4.30
CA SER A 30 0.08 -6.35 3.86
C SER A 30 -0.65 -7.57 3.31
N GLN A 31 -0.04 -8.24 2.34
CA GLN A 31 -0.52 -9.48 1.76
C GLN A 31 0.63 -10.49 1.72
N SER A 32 0.37 -11.69 2.23
CA SER A 32 1.28 -12.82 2.11
C SER A 32 1.31 -13.34 0.68
N LEU A 33 2.52 -13.55 0.17
CA LEU A 33 2.83 -14.14 -1.12
C LEU A 33 3.54 -15.47 -0.89
N LEU A 34 3.03 -16.53 -1.52
CA LEU A 34 3.70 -17.82 -1.55
C LEU A 34 4.74 -17.83 -2.66
N GLU A 35 5.85 -18.51 -2.41
CA GLU A 35 6.85 -18.72 -3.45
C GLU A 35 6.27 -19.52 -4.63
N PRO A 36 6.53 -19.13 -5.89
CA PRO A 36 6.07 -19.87 -7.06
C PRO A 36 6.52 -21.34 -7.00
N GLY A 37 5.56 -22.27 -7.07
CA GLY A 37 5.83 -23.71 -7.02
C GLY A 37 5.78 -24.32 -5.62
N SER A 38 5.58 -23.53 -4.57
CA SER A 38 5.55 -24.01 -3.18
C SER A 38 4.14 -24.33 -2.66
N TYR A 39 3.13 -24.42 -3.53
CA TYR A 39 1.71 -24.55 -3.17
C TYR A 39 1.34 -25.78 -2.34
N GLN A 40 2.20 -26.81 -2.32
CA GLN A 40 1.99 -28.05 -1.55
C GLN A 40 2.91 -28.18 -0.33
N ASP A 41 3.87 -27.26 -0.16
CA ASP A 41 4.79 -27.28 0.97
C ASP A 41 4.26 -26.38 2.10
N LYS A 42 3.93 -27.00 3.23
CA LYS A 42 3.45 -26.27 4.43
C LYS A 42 4.54 -25.42 5.08
N ASN A 43 5.81 -25.65 4.74
CA ASN A 43 6.97 -24.90 5.23
C ASN A 43 7.52 -23.92 4.18
N ALA A 44 6.77 -23.69 3.10
CA ALA A 44 7.17 -22.80 2.03
C ALA A 44 7.54 -21.39 2.56
N PRO A 45 8.62 -20.78 2.04
CA PRO A 45 8.92 -19.38 2.31
C PRO A 45 7.72 -18.49 1.96
N THR A 46 7.28 -17.70 2.93
CA THR A 46 6.21 -16.71 2.74
C THR A 46 6.85 -15.34 2.66
N HIS A 47 6.57 -14.61 1.60
CA HIS A 47 6.97 -13.23 1.43
C HIS A 47 5.82 -12.29 1.81
N ARG A 48 6.11 -11.09 2.30
CA ARG A 48 5.09 -10.07 2.56
C ARG A 48 5.23 -8.94 1.53
N LEU A 49 4.15 -8.70 0.79
CA LEU A 49 3.99 -7.47 0.01
C LEU A 49 3.28 -6.45 0.88
N MET A 50 3.85 -5.25 0.99
CA MET A 50 3.27 -4.18 1.79
C MET A 50 2.99 -2.95 0.95
N MET A 51 1.90 -2.28 1.29
CA MET A 51 1.51 -1.01 0.76
C MET A 51 1.23 -0.07 1.93
N PHE A 52 1.78 1.13 1.89
CA PHE A 52 1.51 2.15 2.89
C PHE A 52 1.07 3.46 2.24
N SER A 53 0.33 4.26 2.99
CA SER A 53 -0.11 5.59 2.62
C SER A 53 0.06 6.53 3.82
N ILE A 54 0.38 7.79 3.55
CA ILE A 54 0.42 8.85 4.56
C ILE A 54 -0.78 9.75 4.27
N ILE A 55 -1.67 9.90 5.25
CA ILE A 55 -2.91 10.66 5.11
C ILE A 55 -3.01 11.73 6.19
N ASP A 56 -3.68 12.83 5.89
CA ASP A 56 -4.03 13.82 6.92
C ASP A 56 -5.04 13.25 7.91
N LYS A 57 -5.04 13.80 9.14
CA LYS A 57 -6.04 13.45 10.18
C LYS A 57 -7.51 13.61 9.75
N ILE A 58 -7.79 14.47 8.76
CA ILE A 58 -9.13 14.74 8.23
C ILE A 58 -9.54 13.78 7.10
N THR A 59 -8.65 12.88 6.71
CA THR A 59 -8.88 11.88 5.67
C THR A 59 -9.34 10.58 6.33
N GLU A 60 -10.42 10.01 5.83
CA GLU A 60 -11.02 8.82 6.44
C GLU A 60 -10.18 7.57 6.13
N GLU A 61 -9.52 7.02 7.16
CA GLU A 61 -8.67 5.81 7.06
C GLU A 61 -9.40 4.64 6.38
N LYS A 62 -10.68 4.42 6.68
CA LYS A 62 -11.45 3.31 6.10
C LYS A 62 -11.57 3.41 4.58
N VAL A 63 -11.78 4.62 4.05
CA VAL A 63 -11.85 4.87 2.60
C VAL A 63 -10.50 4.61 1.97
N VAL A 64 -9.43 5.08 2.61
CA VAL A 64 -8.05 4.89 2.14
C VAL A 64 -7.68 3.40 2.13
N LYS A 65 -7.93 2.67 3.23
CA LYS A 65 -7.72 1.21 3.30
C LYS A 65 -8.50 0.47 2.22
N LYS A 66 -9.73 0.88 1.90
CA LYS A 66 -10.52 0.28 0.81
C LYS A 66 -9.84 0.46 -0.54
N LEU A 67 -9.41 1.68 -0.87
CA LEU A 67 -8.71 1.97 -2.12
C LEU A 67 -7.34 1.28 -2.20
N MET A 68 -6.60 1.22 -1.09
CA MET A 68 -5.34 0.48 -1.01
C MET A 68 -5.55 -1.01 -1.28
N ASN A 69 -6.58 -1.63 -0.70
CA ASN A 69 -6.92 -3.03 -0.98
C ASN A 69 -7.30 -3.25 -2.44
N GLU A 70 -8.05 -2.31 -3.05
CA GLU A 70 -8.37 -2.38 -4.47
C GLU A 70 -7.12 -2.29 -5.35
N ALA A 71 -6.23 -1.35 -5.06
CA ALA A 71 -4.95 -1.20 -5.75
C ALA A 71 -4.07 -2.45 -5.60
N LEU A 72 -3.98 -2.99 -4.39
CA LEU A 72 -3.23 -4.22 -4.11
C LEU A 72 -3.79 -5.42 -4.88
N ASN A 73 -5.12 -5.58 -4.89
CA ASN A 73 -5.77 -6.64 -5.65
C ASN A 73 -5.53 -6.49 -7.16
N GLN A 74 -5.65 -5.29 -7.72
CA GLN A 74 -5.34 -5.04 -9.12
C GLN A 74 -3.86 -5.28 -9.44
N PHE A 75 -2.96 -4.96 -8.52
CA PHE A 75 -1.52 -5.20 -8.67
C PHE A 75 -1.23 -6.70 -8.74
N LEU A 76 -1.78 -7.48 -7.81
CA LEU A 76 -1.60 -8.94 -7.73
C LEU A 76 -2.26 -9.69 -8.89
N ASN A 77 -3.35 -9.16 -9.45
CA ASN A 77 -3.96 -9.71 -10.66
C ASN A 77 -3.15 -9.41 -11.93
N ARG A 78 -2.31 -8.38 -11.90
CA ARG A 78 -1.58 -7.89 -13.09
C ARG A 78 -0.18 -8.47 -13.19
N TYR A 79 0.51 -8.62 -12.07
CA TYR A 79 1.91 -9.03 -12.01
C TYR A 79 2.04 -10.39 -11.33
N SER A 80 2.88 -11.25 -11.90
CA SER A 80 3.11 -12.57 -11.30
C SER A 80 3.91 -12.43 -10.01
N THR A 81 3.77 -13.40 -9.10
CA THR A 81 4.60 -13.43 -7.89
C THR A 81 6.09 -13.46 -8.23
N ILE A 82 6.50 -14.10 -9.33
CA ILE A 82 7.90 -14.07 -9.81
C ILE A 82 8.35 -12.64 -10.07
N ASP A 83 7.57 -11.87 -10.82
CA ASP A 83 7.90 -10.48 -11.14
C ASP A 83 7.99 -9.64 -9.87
N ILE A 84 7.04 -9.80 -8.95
CA ILE A 84 7.00 -9.08 -7.67
C ILE A 84 8.24 -9.41 -6.82
N LEU A 85 8.61 -10.69 -6.74
CA LEU A 85 9.77 -11.13 -5.97
C LEU A 85 11.11 -10.76 -6.62
N SER A 86 11.15 -10.54 -7.94
CA SER A 86 12.35 -10.02 -8.63
C SER A 86 12.75 -8.62 -8.17
N ARG A 87 11.78 -7.85 -7.64
CA ARG A 87 11.95 -6.45 -7.19
C ARG A 87 12.45 -5.50 -8.29
N GLU A 88 12.32 -5.86 -9.57
CA GLU A 88 12.77 -5.02 -10.68
C GLU A 88 11.69 -3.98 -11.07
N PRO A 89 11.91 -2.67 -10.84
CA PRO A 89 10.86 -1.65 -11.01
C PRO A 89 10.30 -1.54 -12.44
N LYS A 90 11.10 -1.91 -13.45
CA LYS A 90 10.71 -1.88 -14.87
C LYS A 90 9.46 -2.70 -15.16
N TYR A 91 9.19 -3.76 -14.39
CA TYR A 91 8.00 -4.58 -14.56
C TYR A 91 6.72 -3.84 -14.15
N PHE A 92 6.82 -2.85 -13.26
CA PHE A 92 5.67 -2.18 -12.65
C PHE A 92 5.41 -0.77 -13.19
N ALA A 93 6.24 -0.27 -14.12
CA ALA A 93 6.19 1.11 -14.61
C ALA A 93 4.80 1.54 -15.13
N LYS A 94 4.02 0.60 -15.69
CA LYS A 94 2.68 0.86 -16.23
C LYS A 94 1.56 0.81 -15.19
N PHE A 95 1.88 0.59 -13.90
CA PHE A 95 0.87 0.55 -12.86
C PHE A 95 0.45 1.95 -12.38
N ALA A 96 1.30 2.97 -12.57
CA ALA A 96 1.04 4.34 -12.15
C ALA A 96 -0.33 4.85 -12.63
N ASP A 97 -0.63 4.74 -13.93
CA ASP A 97 -1.90 5.17 -14.51
C ASP A 97 -3.14 4.50 -13.89
N ARG A 98 -2.98 3.28 -13.36
CA ARG A 98 -4.08 2.58 -12.67
C ARG A 98 -4.21 3.06 -11.24
N PHE A 99 -3.09 3.29 -10.59
CA PHE A 99 -3.05 3.88 -9.27
C PHE A 99 -3.79 5.23 -9.27
N ASP A 100 -3.48 6.09 -10.23
CA ASP A 100 -4.15 7.40 -10.37
C ASP A 100 -5.66 7.25 -10.58
N LYS A 101 -6.10 6.27 -11.36
CA LYS A 101 -7.54 6.00 -11.55
C LYS A 101 -8.23 5.56 -10.26
N ILE A 102 -7.62 4.67 -9.50
CA ILE A 102 -8.17 4.14 -8.24
C ILE A 102 -8.27 5.26 -7.20
N PHE A 103 -7.28 6.14 -7.12
CA PHE A 103 -7.23 7.22 -6.13
C PHE A 103 -7.79 8.56 -6.63
N SER A 104 -8.25 8.65 -7.88
CA SER A 104 -8.74 9.89 -8.52
C SER A 104 -9.82 10.60 -7.71
N ASP A 105 -10.80 9.88 -7.20
CA ASP A 105 -11.88 10.44 -6.37
C ASP A 105 -11.37 11.03 -5.05
N LEU A 106 -10.27 10.48 -4.51
CA LEU A 106 -9.64 10.99 -3.30
C LEU A 106 -8.91 12.32 -3.61
N ILE A 107 -8.23 12.39 -4.75
CA ILE A 107 -7.51 13.58 -5.23
C ILE A 107 -8.49 14.74 -5.47
N LEU A 108 -9.57 14.50 -6.22
CA LEU A 108 -10.58 15.51 -6.54
C LEU A 108 -11.31 16.05 -5.30
N LYS A 109 -11.61 15.18 -4.32
CA LYS A 109 -12.20 15.62 -3.03
C LYS A 109 -11.24 16.46 -2.20
N THR A 110 -9.94 16.33 -2.40
CA THR A 110 -8.93 17.13 -1.69
C THR A 110 -8.85 18.53 -2.31
N GLU A 111 -8.87 18.64 -3.64
CA GLU A 111 -8.87 19.92 -4.36
C GLU A 111 -10.11 20.77 -4.05
N HIS A 112 -11.31 20.17 -4.00
CA HIS A 112 -12.54 20.90 -3.62
C HIS A 112 -12.54 21.41 -2.17
N ARG A 113 -11.76 20.80 -1.26
CA ARG A 113 -11.63 21.30 0.13
C ARG A 113 -10.86 22.63 0.19
N PHE A 114 -9.99 22.92 -0.78
CA PHE A 114 -9.28 24.20 -0.86
C PHE A 114 -10.14 25.30 -1.47
N GLU A 115 -11.08 24.97 -2.35
CA GLU A 115 -12.03 25.95 -2.91
C GLU A 115 -13.04 26.48 -1.86
N SER A 116 -13.27 25.73 -0.78
CA SER A 116 -14.22 26.14 0.27
C SER A 116 -13.60 27.11 1.30
N ILE A 117 -12.30 27.38 1.22
CA ILE A 117 -11.53 28.20 2.18
C ILE A 117 -11.14 29.57 1.59
N LEU A 118 -11.47 29.85 0.32
CA LEU A 118 -11.19 31.12 -0.37
C LEU A 118 -12.42 32.02 -0.45
#